data_AF-A0AAW2N4P0-F1
#
_entry.id   AF-A0AAW2N4P0-F1
#
_cell.length_a   1.000
_cell.length_b   1.000
_cell.length_c   1.000
_cell.angle_alpha   90.00
_cell.angle_beta   90.00
_cell.angle_gamma   90.00
#
_symmetry.space_group_name_H-M   'P 1'
#
loop_
_entity.id
_entity.type
_entity.pdbx_description
1 polymer ?
#
loop_
_entity_poly.entity_id
_entity_poly.type
_entity_poly.pdbx_seq_one_letter_code
_entity_poly.pdbx_strand_id
1 'polypeptide(L)'
;MVRTNELSASACHTFVATEIELNLELRRLDLSECLLNKFMVDLWFFTHDTPRVLEGKNCIVQPSELLCIRNSGPRPSSFVDFPSRSRECFYGLPCRLHGWSLRSEPRRVFDGIIFSNELDLLEIRWKELHPYVTKFVILEANTTFTGIPKPLYFAENRGRYAFAENKIFHGVFPGRIASYGSHEDPFKLEAEHRIAMNGLLRRAGISVGDLLIISDTDEIPSPHTVKLLQWCDGVPPVLHLELRHYMYSFEFPVDYSSWRATIHIYSQWTQYRHSRQTDLILSDAGWHCSFCFRYLKEFVFKMTAYSHADRVRHKDFLKYSRIQNLICRGDDLFDMLPEEYSFKDLIKKMGPIPRSASAVHIPAYLIENAEKFKFLLPGGCVRSPG
;
A
#
# COMPACT_ATOMS: atom_id res chain seq x y z
N MET A 1 33.15 77.48 9.16
CA MET A 1 31.99 77.89 8.36
C MET A 1 31.25 76.60 7.97
N VAL A 2 30.07 76.36 8.55
CA VAL A 2 28.96 75.42 8.16
C VAL A 2 29.33 73.92 7.95
N ARG A 3 28.92 72.95 8.82
CA ARG A 3 27.65 72.13 8.84
C ARG A 3 27.32 71.52 7.44
N THR A 4 26.82 70.31 7.18
CA THR A 4 26.14 69.18 7.87
C THR A 4 25.85 68.08 6.80
N ASN A 5 25.71 66.79 7.20
CA ASN A 5 24.79 65.69 6.75
C ASN A 5 24.49 65.45 5.23
N GLU A 6 24.13 64.29 4.67
CA GLU A 6 23.81 62.89 5.05
C GLU A 6 23.56 62.10 3.72
N LEU A 7 23.77 60.76 3.73
CA LEU A 7 23.09 59.66 2.96
C LEU A 7 23.08 59.72 1.40
N SER A 8 23.07 58.66 0.57
CA SER A 8 22.64 57.25 0.65
C SER A 8 23.17 56.46 -0.59
N ALA A 9 23.09 55.12 -0.52
CA ALA A 9 23.66 54.06 -1.36
C ALA A 9 23.22 53.93 -2.83
N SER A 10 24.03 53.22 -3.65
CA SER A 10 23.59 52.26 -4.71
C SER A 10 24.77 51.74 -5.57
N ALA A 11 24.75 50.43 -5.89
CA ALA A 11 25.06 49.78 -7.18
C ALA A 11 26.02 48.57 -7.08
N CYS A 12 25.50 47.39 -7.42
CA CYS A 12 26.27 46.18 -7.74
C CYS A 12 25.85 45.67 -9.11
N HIS A 13 26.83 45.18 -9.87
CA HIS A 13 26.82 45.00 -11.32
C HIS A 13 26.11 43.75 -11.84
N THR A 14 25.56 43.96 -13.04
CA THR A 14 25.09 43.13 -14.16
C THR A 14 25.76 41.76 -14.39
N PHE A 15 24.99 40.77 -14.92
CA PHE A 15 25.30 40.09 -16.20
C PHE A 15 24.06 39.38 -16.79
N VAL A 16 24.04 39.31 -18.13
CA VAL A 16 22.91 39.22 -19.06
C VAL A 16 22.53 37.78 -19.43
N ALA A 17 21.24 37.50 -19.66
CA ALA A 17 20.78 36.36 -20.45
C ALA A 17 19.65 36.81 -21.41
N THR A 18 19.82 36.48 -22.69
CA THR A 18 18.98 36.83 -23.85
C THR A 18 17.68 36.02 -23.91
N GLU A 19 16.59 36.71 -24.23
CA GLU A 19 15.22 36.21 -24.47
C GLU A 19 15.06 35.47 -25.81
N ILE A 20 14.24 34.41 -25.81
CA ILE A 20 13.48 33.96 -26.97
C ILE A 20 12.01 33.96 -26.54
N GLU A 21 11.23 34.87 -27.14
CA GLU A 21 9.78 35.00 -26.95
C GLU A 21 9.02 33.85 -27.61
N LEU A 22 8.09 33.24 -26.86
CA LEU A 22 6.94 32.54 -27.40
C LEU A 22 5.73 32.87 -26.52
N ASN A 23 4.93 33.81 -27.03
CA ASN A 23 3.66 34.27 -26.46
C ASN A 23 2.59 33.18 -26.59
N LEU A 24 2.04 32.69 -25.48
CA LEU A 24 0.73 32.05 -25.39
C LEU A 24 0.15 32.26 -23.99
N GLU A 25 -1.06 32.83 -23.93
CA GLU A 25 -1.76 33.35 -22.75
C GLU A 25 -1.86 32.37 -21.56
N LEU A 26 -1.17 32.69 -20.47
CA LEU A 26 -1.38 32.06 -19.16
C LEU A 26 -2.43 32.85 -18.37
N ARG A 27 -3.64 32.28 -18.22
CA ARG A 27 -4.56 32.65 -17.14
C ARG A 27 -3.86 32.38 -15.80
N ARG A 28 -3.74 33.43 -14.98
CA ARG A 28 -3.21 33.40 -13.60
C ARG A 28 -3.76 32.23 -12.79
N LEU A 29 -2.92 31.22 -12.55
CA LEU A 29 -2.99 30.38 -11.37
C LEU A 29 -1.81 30.77 -10.49
N ASP A 30 -2.12 31.31 -9.33
CA ASP A 30 -1.17 31.78 -8.33
C ASP A 30 -0.43 30.58 -7.72
N LEU A 31 0.65 30.16 -8.39
CA LEU A 31 1.52 29.03 -8.03
C LEU A 31 2.67 29.44 -7.09
N SER A 32 2.74 30.72 -6.70
CA SER A 32 3.92 31.29 -6.04
C SER A 32 4.07 30.88 -4.57
N GLU A 33 2.97 30.64 -3.83
CA GLU A 33 3.05 30.26 -2.40
C GLU A 33 3.26 28.76 -2.14
N CYS A 34 2.93 27.86 -3.09
CA CYS A 34 3.03 26.42 -2.88
C CYS A 34 4.47 25.87 -2.95
N LEU A 35 5.34 26.47 -3.76
CA LEU A 35 6.73 26.01 -3.94
C LEU A 35 7.67 26.54 -2.85
N LEU A 36 7.33 27.68 -2.24
CA LEU A 36 8.16 28.36 -1.24
C LEU A 36 8.27 27.59 0.09
N ASN A 37 7.26 26.78 0.44
CA ASN A 37 7.27 26.03 1.71
C ASN A 37 8.12 24.76 1.69
N LYS A 38 8.54 24.25 0.52
CA LYS A 38 9.44 23.08 0.44
C LYS A 38 10.91 23.52 0.38
N PHE A 39 11.21 24.57 -0.39
CA PHE A 39 12.57 25.08 -0.55
C PHE A 39 13.11 25.80 0.70
N MET A 40 12.26 26.51 1.46
CA MET A 40 12.69 27.25 2.65
C MET A 40 12.96 26.35 3.87
N VAL A 41 12.35 25.16 3.93
CA VAL A 41 12.57 24.21 5.04
C VAL A 41 13.90 23.47 4.86
N ASP A 42 14.27 23.15 3.61
CA ASP A 42 15.53 22.45 3.32
C ASP A 42 16.77 23.37 3.43
N LEU A 43 16.64 24.69 3.20
CA LEU A 43 17.76 25.63 3.37
C LEU A 43 18.01 26.09 4.82
N TRP A 44 17.02 25.99 5.71
CA TRP A 44 17.14 26.51 7.08
C TRP A 44 17.93 25.58 8.02
N PHE A 45 17.97 24.27 7.74
CA PHE A 45 18.70 23.29 8.55
C PHE A 45 20.23 23.31 8.37
N PHE A 46 20.77 24.07 7.41
CA PHE A 46 22.19 23.97 7.04
C PHE A 46 23.11 25.07 7.58
N THR A 47 22.64 26.06 8.36
CA THR A 47 23.47 27.24 8.65
C THR A 47 23.58 27.74 10.10
N HIS A 48 22.85 27.25 11.11
CA HIS A 48 22.92 27.89 12.44
C HIS A 48 22.82 26.92 13.62
N ASP A 49 23.98 26.61 14.24
CA ASP A 49 24.11 26.03 15.57
C ASP A 49 23.90 27.12 16.65
N THR A 50 22.67 27.30 17.12
CA THR A 50 22.25 27.70 18.50
C THR A 50 20.80 28.19 18.52
N PRO A 51 19.97 27.80 19.51
CA PRO A 51 18.56 28.19 19.55
C PRO A 51 18.40 29.58 20.19
N ARG A 52 17.85 30.55 19.44
CA ARG A 52 17.24 31.76 20.01
C ARG A 52 15.72 31.60 20.05
N VAL A 53 15.16 31.83 21.25
CA VAL A 53 13.72 31.86 21.50
C VAL A 53 13.11 33.06 20.77
N LEU A 54 12.24 32.77 19.80
CA LEU A 54 11.30 33.75 19.26
C LEU A 54 9.96 33.55 19.98
N GLU A 55 9.58 34.54 20.80
CA GLU A 55 8.25 34.62 21.38
C GLU A 55 7.18 34.62 20.28
N GLY A 56 6.16 33.78 20.47
CA GLY A 56 4.96 33.78 19.63
C GLY A 56 5.01 32.89 18.39
N LYS A 57 5.22 31.58 18.57
CA LYS A 57 4.70 30.46 17.73
C LYS A 57 5.26 29.14 18.29
N ASN A 58 4.50 28.49 19.17
CA ASN A 58 4.82 27.13 19.60
C ASN A 58 4.35 26.12 18.54
N CYS A 59 5.13 25.95 17.47
CA CYS A 59 5.05 24.78 16.60
C CYS A 59 6.46 24.21 16.46
N ILE A 60 6.78 23.20 17.28
CA ILE A 60 7.95 22.35 17.07
C ILE A 60 7.53 21.30 16.03
N VAL A 61 8.18 21.31 14.87
CA VAL A 61 7.91 20.35 13.79
C VAL A 61 8.79 19.12 14.06
N GLN A 62 8.17 17.98 14.37
CA GLN A 62 8.79 16.66 14.21
C GLN A 62 8.11 15.90 13.07
N PRO A 63 8.86 15.09 12.29
CA PRO A 63 8.34 14.41 11.10
C PRO A 63 7.69 13.07 11.46
N SER A 64 6.65 13.10 12.27
CA SER A 64 5.63 12.04 12.37
C SER A 64 4.60 12.47 13.41
N GLU A 65 3.33 12.39 13.04
CA GLU A 65 2.16 12.69 13.88
C GLU A 65 1.86 14.16 14.16
N LEU A 66 0.67 14.60 13.75
CA LEU A 66 -0.01 15.74 14.39
C LEU A 66 -1.46 15.35 14.61
N LEU A 67 -1.66 14.69 15.75
CA LEU A 67 -2.93 14.52 16.42
C LEU A 67 -3.24 15.83 17.16
N CYS A 68 -4.08 16.70 16.60
CA CYS A 68 -4.60 17.85 17.36
C CYS A 68 -5.71 17.38 18.31
N ILE A 69 -5.35 16.93 19.51
CA ILE A 69 -6.29 16.88 20.64
C ILE A 69 -5.95 18.03 21.58
N ARG A 70 -6.85 19.00 21.68
CA ARG A 70 -7.00 19.81 22.89
C ARG A 70 -8.42 19.68 23.40
N ASN A 71 -8.54 19.05 24.58
CA ASN A 71 -9.64 19.28 25.50
C ASN A 71 -9.80 20.79 25.73
N SER A 72 -11.03 21.30 25.66
CA SER A 72 -11.33 22.63 26.20
C SER A 72 -12.81 22.69 26.56
N GLY A 73 -13.09 23.13 27.80
CA GLY A 73 -14.42 23.52 28.27
C GLY A 73 -15.06 24.66 27.44
N PRO A 74 -16.12 25.30 27.94
CA PRO A 74 -16.99 26.15 27.12
C PRO A 74 -16.20 27.32 26.49
N ARG A 75 -16.28 27.45 25.16
CA ARG A 75 -15.60 28.49 24.38
C ARG A 75 -16.43 29.79 24.34
N PRO A 76 -15.80 30.98 24.44
CA PRO A 76 -16.46 32.25 24.17
C PRO A 76 -16.70 32.48 22.67
N SER A 77 -17.78 33.20 22.36
CA SER A 77 -18.49 33.23 21.07
C SER A 77 -17.96 34.22 20.02
N SER A 78 -16.64 34.35 19.82
CA SER A 78 -16.12 35.39 18.91
C SER A 78 -14.88 35.03 18.09
N PHE A 79 -14.58 33.75 17.89
CA PHE A 79 -13.57 33.36 16.90
C PHE A 79 -14.20 33.14 15.51
N VAL A 80 -13.68 33.82 14.50
CA VAL A 80 -13.94 33.53 13.09
C VAL A 80 -13.08 32.32 12.70
N ASP A 81 -13.72 31.21 12.31
CA ASP A 81 -13.02 30.04 11.81
C ASP A 81 -12.29 30.40 10.50
N PHE A 82 -10.96 30.33 10.50
CA PHE A 82 -10.20 30.30 9.26
C PHE A 82 -10.34 28.90 8.63
N PRO A 83 -10.92 28.76 7.43
CA PRO A 83 -10.99 27.47 6.76
C PRO A 83 -9.56 26.93 6.53
N SER A 84 -9.37 25.64 6.79
CA SER A 84 -8.05 24.99 6.76
C SER A 84 -7.47 24.92 5.35
N ARG A 85 -6.85 26.01 4.89
CA ARG A 85 -6.13 26.13 3.60
C ARG A 85 -5.11 25.00 3.37
N SER A 86 -4.59 24.40 4.46
CA SER A 86 -3.67 23.26 4.40
C SER A 86 -4.29 21.96 3.86
N ARG A 87 -5.59 21.71 4.07
CA ARG A 87 -6.28 20.51 3.54
C ARG A 87 -6.50 20.61 2.03
N GLU A 88 -6.87 21.79 1.55
CA GLU A 88 -7.02 22.07 0.11
C GLU A 88 -5.68 21.96 -0.62
N CYS A 89 -4.58 22.41 -0.01
CA CYS A 89 -3.24 22.29 -0.58
C CYS A 89 -2.73 20.84 -0.63
N PHE A 90 -2.97 20.03 0.41
CA PHE A 90 -2.40 18.67 0.49
C PHE A 90 -3.20 17.60 -0.26
N TYR A 91 -4.54 17.73 -0.33
CA TYR A 91 -5.43 16.72 -0.93
C TYR A 91 -6.20 17.23 -2.16
N GLY A 92 -6.47 18.54 -2.23
CA GLY A 92 -7.26 19.11 -3.32
C GLY A 92 -6.55 19.06 -4.67
N LEU A 93 -5.21 19.13 -4.70
CA LEU A 93 -4.45 19.02 -5.95
C LEU A 93 -4.51 17.59 -6.53
N PRO A 94 -4.19 16.51 -5.79
CA PRO A 94 -4.33 15.15 -6.32
C PRO A 94 -5.73 14.80 -6.84
N CYS A 95 -6.81 15.14 -6.13
CA CYS A 95 -8.17 14.85 -6.61
C CYS A 95 -8.44 15.55 -7.95
N ARG A 96 -8.09 16.84 -8.06
CA ARG A 96 -8.33 17.64 -9.29
C ARG A 96 -7.58 17.13 -10.50
N LEU A 97 -6.38 16.55 -10.33
CA LEU A 97 -5.62 15.94 -11.43
C LEU A 97 -6.37 14.75 -12.05
N HIS A 98 -7.23 14.08 -11.28
CA HIS A 98 -8.09 12.99 -11.75
C HIS A 98 -9.50 13.47 -12.17
N GLY A 99 -9.77 14.78 -12.16
CA GLY A 99 -11.12 15.32 -12.39
C GLY A 99 -12.09 15.07 -11.22
N TRP A 100 -11.56 14.73 -10.04
CA TRP A 100 -12.33 14.48 -8.82
C TRP A 100 -12.39 15.73 -7.94
N SER A 101 -13.43 15.83 -7.12
CA SER A 101 -13.58 16.91 -6.13
C SER A 101 -13.08 16.47 -4.76
N LEU A 102 -12.78 17.42 -3.89
CA LEU A 102 -12.36 17.13 -2.52
C LEU A 102 -13.60 16.95 -1.62
N ARG A 103 -13.59 15.93 -0.77
CA ARG A 103 -14.63 15.69 0.24
C ARG A 103 -14.40 16.54 1.49
N SER A 104 -15.50 16.91 2.16
CA SER A 104 -15.45 17.54 3.49
C SER A 104 -14.94 16.59 4.58
N GLU A 105 -15.27 15.29 4.44
CA GLU A 105 -14.88 14.23 5.37
C GLU A 105 -14.39 12.98 4.62
N PRO A 106 -13.40 12.26 5.19
CA PRO A 106 -12.86 11.06 4.57
C PRO A 106 -13.88 9.93 4.64
N ARG A 107 -13.91 9.08 3.61
CA ARG A 107 -14.66 7.82 3.68
C ARG A 107 -14.04 6.87 4.70
N ARG A 108 -14.89 6.08 5.37
CA ARG A 108 -14.40 4.93 6.14
C ARG A 108 -13.84 3.89 5.18
N VAL A 109 -12.80 3.20 5.61
CA VAL A 109 -12.12 2.19 4.80
C VAL A 109 -12.19 0.85 5.50
N PHE A 110 -12.64 -0.15 4.78
CA PHE A 110 -12.66 -1.54 5.20
C PHE A 110 -11.63 -2.30 4.37
N ASP A 111 -10.65 -2.88 5.05
CA ASP A 111 -9.65 -3.74 4.43
C ASP A 111 -10.11 -5.19 4.52
N GLY A 112 -10.57 -5.75 3.41
CA GLY A 112 -11.06 -7.12 3.34
C GLY A 112 -10.01 -8.05 2.76
N ILE A 113 -9.61 -9.07 3.53
CA ILE A 113 -8.68 -10.11 3.07
C ILE A 113 -9.16 -11.52 3.45
N ILE A 114 -8.83 -12.49 2.59
CA ILE A 114 -8.90 -13.92 2.90
C ILE A 114 -7.48 -14.36 3.28
N PHE A 115 -7.33 -14.96 4.47
CA PHE A 115 -6.04 -15.22 5.06
C PHE A 115 -5.69 -16.71 5.08
N SER A 116 -4.43 -17.02 4.70
CA SER A 116 -3.88 -18.36 4.69
C SER A 116 -2.76 -18.54 5.70
N ASN A 117 -1.54 -18.07 5.39
CA ASN A 117 -0.35 -18.28 6.23
C ASN A 117 0.67 -17.12 6.18
N GLU A 118 0.38 -16.04 5.45
CA GLU A 118 1.27 -14.90 5.21
C GLU A 118 1.42 -13.93 6.41
N LEU A 119 1.80 -14.43 7.60
CA LEU A 119 1.83 -13.63 8.84
C LEU A 119 2.75 -12.39 8.75
N ASP A 120 3.93 -12.53 8.13
CA ASP A 120 4.88 -11.41 8.04
C ASP A 120 4.41 -10.32 7.07
N LEU A 121 3.79 -10.69 5.94
CA LEU A 121 3.21 -9.72 5.01
C LEU A 121 1.95 -9.07 5.59
N LEU A 122 1.14 -9.83 6.34
CA LEU A 122 -0.02 -9.27 7.06
C LEU A 122 0.42 -8.18 8.04
N GLU A 123 1.52 -8.40 8.76
CA GLU A 123 2.06 -7.40 9.67
C GLU A 123 2.48 -6.13 8.94
N ILE A 124 3.24 -6.27 7.84
CA ILE A 124 3.65 -5.12 7.01
C ILE A 124 2.42 -4.39 6.48
N ARG A 125 1.48 -5.10 5.85
CA ARG A 125 0.23 -4.56 5.32
C ARG A 125 -0.51 -3.75 6.37
N TRP A 126 -0.78 -4.34 7.53
CA TRP A 126 -1.58 -3.68 8.56
C TRP A 126 -0.83 -2.51 9.19
N LYS A 127 0.49 -2.55 9.30
CA LYS A 127 1.27 -1.40 9.78
C LYS A 127 1.23 -0.21 8.82
N GLU A 128 1.34 -0.48 7.51
CA GLU A 128 1.18 0.56 6.47
C GLU A 128 -0.23 1.17 6.48
N LEU A 129 -1.25 0.32 6.60
CA LEU A 129 -2.64 0.71 6.44
C LEU A 129 -3.32 1.17 7.73
N HIS A 130 -2.76 0.88 8.90
CA HIS A 130 -3.37 1.13 10.21
C HIS A 130 -3.89 2.58 10.39
N PRO A 131 -3.18 3.63 9.96
CA PRO A 131 -3.68 5.01 10.13
C PRO A 131 -4.94 5.32 9.30
N TYR A 132 -5.13 4.60 8.19
CA TYR A 132 -6.15 4.92 7.18
C TYR A 132 -7.36 4.00 7.25
N VAL A 133 -7.17 2.75 7.69
CA VAL A 133 -8.23 1.76 7.75
C VAL A 133 -9.10 1.95 8.99
N THR A 134 -10.42 1.88 8.79
CA THR A 134 -11.42 1.89 9.86
C THR A 134 -11.57 0.50 10.48
N LYS A 135 -11.69 -0.54 9.66
CA LYS A 135 -11.70 -1.95 10.12
C LYS A 135 -10.90 -2.86 9.20
N PHE A 136 -10.10 -3.72 9.80
CA PHE A 136 -9.46 -4.86 9.16
C PHE A 136 -10.40 -6.06 9.26
N VAL A 137 -10.98 -6.47 8.14
CA VAL A 137 -11.89 -7.61 8.05
C VAL A 137 -11.11 -8.78 7.48
N ILE A 138 -10.89 -9.79 8.32
CA ILE A 138 -10.05 -10.95 7.99
C ILE A 138 -10.89 -12.21 8.08
N LEU A 139 -10.98 -12.94 6.97
CA LEU A 139 -11.60 -14.25 6.90
C LEU A 139 -10.50 -15.32 6.90
N GLU A 140 -10.49 -16.17 7.92
CA GLU A 140 -9.57 -17.30 8.03
C GLU A 140 -10.34 -18.62 7.95
N ALA A 141 -9.82 -19.59 7.21
CA ALA A 141 -10.40 -20.94 7.15
C ALA A 141 -9.55 -21.98 7.85
N ASN A 142 -10.19 -23.05 8.33
CA ASN A 142 -9.53 -24.24 8.89
C ASN A 142 -9.14 -25.27 7.83
N THR A 143 -9.36 -24.98 6.54
CA THR A 143 -8.85 -25.77 5.41
C THR A 143 -8.22 -24.86 4.36
N THR A 144 -7.39 -25.42 3.49
CA THR A 144 -6.87 -24.78 2.28
C THR A 144 -7.93 -24.79 1.17
N PHE A 145 -7.69 -24.09 0.05
CA PHE A 145 -8.58 -24.17 -1.12
C PHE A 145 -8.58 -25.56 -1.78
N THR A 146 -7.52 -26.35 -1.55
CA THR A 146 -7.43 -27.76 -1.91
C THR A 146 -8.07 -28.71 -0.89
N GLY A 147 -8.69 -28.19 0.17
CA GLY A 147 -9.39 -28.98 1.19
C GLY A 147 -8.47 -29.70 2.18
N ILE A 148 -7.20 -29.29 2.29
CA ILE A 148 -6.26 -29.80 3.28
C ILE A 148 -6.52 -29.09 4.61
N PRO A 149 -6.70 -29.80 5.74
CA PRO A 149 -6.84 -29.17 7.05
C PRO A 149 -5.63 -28.30 7.40
N LYS A 150 -5.87 -27.10 7.92
CA LYS A 150 -4.83 -26.18 8.39
C LYS A 150 -5.21 -25.56 9.74
N PRO A 151 -4.22 -25.27 10.61
CA PRO A 151 -4.50 -24.49 11.81
C PRO A 151 -4.98 -23.08 11.44
N LEU A 152 -5.62 -22.43 12.41
CA LEU A 152 -6.01 -21.03 12.32
C LEU A 152 -4.79 -20.16 12.67
N TYR A 153 -3.84 -20.06 11.73
CA TYR A 153 -2.58 -19.32 11.87
C TYR A 153 -2.77 -17.89 12.40
N PHE A 154 -3.77 -17.14 11.91
CA PHE A 154 -4.05 -15.80 12.41
C PHE A 154 -4.59 -15.84 13.84
N ALA A 155 -5.55 -16.72 14.13
CA ALA A 155 -6.10 -16.86 15.48
C ALA A 155 -5.01 -17.22 16.51
N GLU A 156 -4.13 -18.18 16.18
CA GLU A 156 -3.01 -18.60 17.03
C GLU A 156 -1.97 -17.49 17.25
N ASN A 157 -1.81 -16.60 16.26
CA ASN A 157 -0.82 -15.53 16.28
C ASN A 157 -1.45 -14.14 16.48
N ARG A 158 -2.72 -14.06 16.92
CA ARG A 158 -3.46 -12.80 17.01
C ARG A 158 -2.75 -11.74 17.84
N GLY A 159 -2.03 -12.17 18.88
CA GLY A 159 -1.23 -11.30 19.74
C GLY A 159 -0.17 -10.47 19.00
N ARG A 160 0.33 -10.92 17.84
CA ARG A 160 1.25 -10.15 16.97
C ARG A 160 0.62 -8.83 16.47
N TYR A 161 -0.70 -8.79 16.39
CA TYR A 161 -1.47 -7.69 15.82
C TYR A 161 -2.19 -6.85 16.88
N ALA A 162 -1.79 -6.95 18.14
CA ALA A 162 -2.41 -6.22 19.26
C ALA A 162 -2.48 -4.70 19.02
N PHE A 163 -1.57 -4.13 18.23
CA PHE A 163 -1.58 -2.71 17.84
C PHE A 163 -2.84 -2.30 17.06
N ALA A 164 -3.54 -3.25 16.41
CA ALA A 164 -4.73 -3.01 15.62
C ALA A 164 -5.98 -3.67 16.23
N GLU A 165 -5.92 -4.20 17.46
CA GLU A 165 -6.97 -5.04 18.05
C GLU A 165 -8.37 -4.42 18.01
N ASN A 166 -8.46 -3.10 18.23
CA ASN A 166 -9.70 -2.34 18.18
C ASN A 166 -10.31 -2.17 16.78
N LYS A 167 -9.55 -2.48 15.72
CA LYS A 167 -9.98 -2.41 14.30
C LYS A 167 -10.21 -3.79 13.68
N ILE A 168 -9.82 -4.88 14.34
CA ILE A 168 -9.88 -6.23 13.77
C ILE A 168 -11.29 -6.81 13.88
N PHE A 169 -11.84 -7.26 12.75
CA PHE A 169 -13.04 -8.09 12.68
C PHE A 169 -12.70 -9.43 12.03
N HIS A 170 -12.53 -10.45 12.87
CA HIS A 170 -12.10 -11.78 12.46
C HIS A 170 -13.30 -12.72 12.29
N GLY A 171 -13.36 -13.40 11.14
CA GLY A 171 -14.30 -14.47 10.89
C GLY A 171 -13.60 -15.78 10.60
N VAL A 172 -14.09 -16.86 11.20
CA VAL A 172 -13.63 -18.22 10.88
C VAL A 172 -14.61 -18.86 9.91
N PHE A 173 -14.11 -19.37 8.80
CA PHE A 173 -14.87 -20.16 7.83
C PHE A 173 -14.58 -21.66 8.03
N PRO A 174 -15.61 -22.48 8.32
CA PRO A 174 -15.45 -23.93 8.34
C PRO A 174 -15.37 -24.44 6.90
N GLY A 175 -14.16 -24.63 6.40
CA GLY A 175 -13.93 -25.13 5.06
C GLY A 175 -14.21 -26.63 4.93
N ARG A 176 -14.34 -27.10 3.69
CA ARG A 176 -14.57 -28.53 3.40
C ARG A 176 -13.24 -29.27 3.34
N ILE A 177 -13.22 -30.46 3.94
CA ILE A 177 -12.07 -31.36 3.85
C ILE A 177 -12.24 -32.20 2.58
N ALA A 178 -11.21 -32.21 1.72
CA ALA A 178 -11.23 -32.99 0.50
C ALA A 178 -11.28 -34.50 0.84
N SER A 179 -12.17 -35.23 0.16
CA SER A 179 -12.22 -36.69 0.31
C SER A 179 -11.06 -37.32 -0.45
N TYR A 180 -10.56 -38.45 0.04
CA TYR A 180 -9.47 -39.16 -0.64
C TYR A 180 -9.90 -39.54 -2.08
N GLY A 181 -9.16 -39.04 -3.08
CA GLY A 181 -9.46 -39.26 -4.51
C GLY A 181 -10.44 -38.27 -5.16
N SER A 182 -11.03 -37.32 -4.40
CA SER A 182 -11.86 -36.27 -4.98
C SER A 182 -10.98 -35.21 -5.67
N HIS A 183 -11.22 -34.99 -6.97
CA HIS A 183 -10.61 -33.92 -7.75
C HIS A 183 -11.59 -32.74 -7.82
N GLU A 184 -11.97 -32.19 -6.67
CA GLU A 184 -12.76 -30.97 -6.65
C GLU A 184 -11.90 -29.79 -7.09
N ASP A 185 -12.47 -28.95 -7.95
CA ASP A 185 -11.85 -27.73 -8.42
C ASP A 185 -11.63 -26.75 -7.24
N PRO A 186 -10.38 -26.40 -6.89
CA PRO A 186 -10.08 -25.48 -5.79
C PRO A 186 -10.77 -24.12 -5.92
N PHE A 187 -11.05 -23.66 -7.15
CA PHE A 187 -11.75 -22.40 -7.39
C PHE A 187 -13.18 -22.39 -6.86
N LYS A 188 -13.83 -23.57 -6.70
CA LYS A 188 -15.15 -23.67 -6.07
C LYS A 188 -15.09 -23.34 -4.58
N LEU A 189 -14.11 -23.92 -3.88
CA LEU A 189 -13.95 -23.67 -2.45
C LEU A 189 -13.53 -22.22 -2.21
N GLU A 190 -12.64 -21.68 -3.05
CA GLU A 190 -12.30 -20.25 -3.04
C GLU A 190 -13.54 -19.36 -3.23
N ALA A 191 -14.44 -19.68 -4.17
CA ALA A 191 -15.68 -18.93 -4.37
C ALA A 191 -16.59 -18.96 -3.14
N GLU A 192 -16.67 -20.10 -2.42
CA GLU A 192 -17.41 -20.20 -1.15
C GLU A 192 -16.81 -19.28 -0.07
N HIS A 193 -15.48 -19.18 0.02
CA HIS A 193 -14.81 -18.25 0.93
C HIS A 193 -15.14 -16.79 0.59
N ARG A 194 -15.13 -16.45 -0.70
CA ARG A 194 -15.49 -15.11 -1.19
C ARG A 194 -16.94 -14.75 -0.87
N ILE A 195 -17.87 -15.71 -0.96
CA ILE A 195 -19.26 -15.52 -0.53
C ILE A 195 -19.34 -15.30 0.99
N ALA A 196 -18.63 -16.09 1.78
CA ALA A 196 -18.59 -15.93 3.25
C ALA A 196 -18.05 -14.55 3.67
N MET A 197 -17.08 -14.02 2.92
CA MET A 197 -16.49 -12.70 3.14
C MET A 197 -17.54 -11.58 3.00
N ASN A 198 -18.48 -11.69 2.06
CA ASN A 198 -19.59 -10.71 1.94
C ASN A 198 -20.43 -10.64 3.22
N GLY A 199 -20.73 -11.79 3.82
CA GLY A 199 -21.45 -11.85 5.09
C GLY A 199 -20.63 -11.27 6.25
N LEU A 200 -19.32 -11.54 6.26
CA LEU A 200 -18.41 -11.03 7.28
C LEU A 200 -18.29 -9.50 7.24
N LEU A 201 -18.16 -8.92 6.05
CA LEU A 201 -18.13 -7.47 5.82
C LEU A 201 -19.38 -6.77 6.37
N ARG A 202 -20.58 -7.33 6.10
CA ARG A 202 -21.84 -6.80 6.63
C ARG A 202 -21.87 -6.83 8.16
N ARG A 203 -21.45 -7.94 8.77
CA ARG A 203 -21.35 -8.04 10.24
C ARG A 203 -20.27 -7.13 10.82
N ALA A 204 -19.23 -6.80 10.06
CA ALA A 204 -18.23 -5.81 10.44
C ALA A 204 -18.81 -4.38 10.46
N GLY A 205 -19.99 -4.15 9.89
CA GLY A 205 -20.68 -2.85 9.90
C GLY A 205 -20.31 -1.95 8.73
N ILE A 206 -19.87 -2.52 7.60
CA ILE A 206 -19.71 -1.75 6.36
C ILE A 206 -21.05 -1.17 5.90
N SER A 207 -21.05 0.04 5.37
CA SER A 207 -22.23 0.77 4.93
C SER A 207 -22.05 1.32 3.53
N VAL A 208 -23.17 1.64 2.87
CA VAL A 208 -23.15 2.23 1.52
C VAL A 208 -22.34 3.52 1.51
N GLY A 209 -21.44 3.65 0.55
CA GLY A 209 -20.54 4.79 0.40
C GLY A 209 -19.20 4.65 1.13
N ASP A 210 -18.99 3.61 1.94
CA ASP A 210 -17.67 3.28 2.48
C ASP A 210 -16.74 2.77 1.37
N LEU A 211 -15.42 2.82 1.58
CA LEU A 211 -14.44 2.18 0.71
C LEU A 211 -14.18 0.76 1.18
N LEU A 212 -14.25 -0.19 0.26
CA LEU A 212 -13.87 -1.58 0.49
C LEU A 212 -12.63 -1.91 -0.36
N ILE A 213 -11.53 -2.25 0.30
CA ILE A 213 -10.36 -2.86 -0.34
C ILE A 213 -10.64 -4.36 -0.45
N ILE A 214 -10.53 -4.88 -1.65
CA ILE A 214 -10.62 -6.31 -1.97
C ILE A 214 -9.28 -6.70 -2.56
N SER A 215 -8.49 -7.47 -1.81
CA SER A 215 -7.19 -7.95 -2.27
C SER A 215 -6.80 -9.22 -1.55
N ASP A 216 -5.74 -9.86 -2.03
CA ASP A 216 -5.05 -10.89 -1.27
C ASP A 216 -4.13 -10.26 -0.21
N THR A 217 -3.64 -11.08 0.73
CA THR A 217 -2.81 -10.59 1.85
C THR A 217 -1.48 -9.99 1.36
N ASP A 218 -0.92 -10.55 0.29
CA ASP A 218 0.34 -10.15 -0.32
C ASP A 218 0.23 -8.95 -1.28
N GLU A 219 -0.97 -8.45 -1.53
CA GLU A 219 -1.28 -7.30 -2.41
C GLU A 219 -1.58 -6.05 -1.58
N ILE A 220 -0.54 -5.32 -1.17
CA ILE A 220 -0.58 -4.21 -0.21
C ILE A 220 -0.80 -2.87 -0.94
N PRO A 221 -1.98 -2.23 -0.84
CA PRO A 221 -2.19 -0.88 -1.35
C PRO A 221 -1.29 0.12 -0.61
N SER A 222 -0.81 1.13 -1.32
CA SER A 222 0.01 2.16 -0.69
C SER A 222 -0.82 3.06 0.24
N PRO A 223 -0.23 3.57 1.33
CA PRO A 223 -0.83 4.61 2.16
C PRO A 223 -1.37 5.80 1.37
N HIS A 224 -0.63 6.24 0.35
CA HIS A 224 -1.01 7.38 -0.49
C HIS A 224 -2.25 7.08 -1.34
N THR A 225 -2.36 5.87 -1.88
CA THR A 225 -3.53 5.41 -2.64
C THR A 225 -4.78 5.38 -1.78
N VAL A 226 -4.72 4.76 -0.60
CA VAL A 226 -5.88 4.71 0.30
C VAL A 226 -6.29 6.12 0.72
N LYS A 227 -5.32 6.97 1.05
CA LYS A 227 -5.56 8.36 1.44
C LYS A 227 -6.18 9.18 0.31
N LEU A 228 -5.71 9.03 -0.94
CA LEU A 228 -6.30 9.70 -2.11
C LEU A 228 -7.78 9.35 -2.22
N LEU A 229 -8.10 8.06 -2.23
CA LEU A 229 -9.47 7.58 -2.45
C LEU A 229 -10.40 7.91 -1.27
N GLN A 230 -9.86 7.99 -0.05
CA GLN A 230 -10.62 8.45 1.12
C GLN A 230 -11.15 9.87 0.97
N TRP A 231 -10.34 10.77 0.42
CA TRP A 231 -10.61 12.20 0.40
C TRP A 231 -11.21 12.70 -0.92
N CYS A 232 -11.13 11.95 -2.02
CA CYS A 232 -11.66 12.38 -3.31
C CYS A 232 -13.10 11.92 -3.57
N ASP A 233 -13.96 12.78 -4.10
CA ASP A 233 -15.31 12.46 -4.59
C ASP A 233 -15.36 12.40 -6.11
N GLY A 234 -16.27 11.60 -6.67
CA GLY A 234 -16.29 11.31 -8.11
C GLY A 234 -15.33 10.19 -8.56
N VAL A 235 -14.71 9.49 -7.59
CA VAL A 235 -13.98 8.24 -7.84
C VAL A 235 -14.93 7.21 -8.45
N PRO A 236 -14.51 6.44 -9.47
CA PRO A 236 -15.31 5.35 -10.03
C PRO A 236 -15.78 4.36 -8.95
N PRO A 237 -16.99 3.76 -9.08
CA PRO A 237 -17.50 2.81 -8.09
C PRO A 237 -16.63 1.57 -7.87
N VAL A 238 -15.88 1.17 -8.90
CA VAL A 238 -14.91 0.08 -8.87
C VAL A 238 -13.65 0.56 -9.57
N LEU A 239 -12.49 0.35 -8.95
CA LEU A 239 -11.20 0.73 -9.46
C LEU A 239 -10.19 -0.38 -9.21
N HIS A 240 -9.53 -0.88 -10.25
CA HIS A 240 -8.39 -1.78 -10.11
C HIS A 240 -7.16 -1.02 -9.63
N LEU A 241 -6.29 -1.68 -8.87
CA LEU A 241 -5.04 -1.12 -8.36
C LEU A 241 -3.87 -1.76 -9.10
N GLU A 242 -3.08 -0.98 -9.83
CA GLU A 242 -1.82 -1.43 -10.42
C GLU A 242 -0.74 -1.49 -9.32
N LEU A 243 -0.39 -2.70 -8.91
CA LEU A 243 0.60 -2.95 -7.88
C LEU A 243 1.93 -3.34 -8.53
N ARG A 244 3.03 -2.83 -7.97
CA ARG A 244 4.38 -3.26 -8.33
C ARG A 244 4.56 -4.72 -7.90
N HIS A 245 4.76 -5.62 -8.84
CA HIS A 245 4.90 -7.05 -8.58
C HIS A 245 6.34 -7.41 -8.22
N TYR A 246 6.48 -8.13 -7.12
CA TYR A 246 7.72 -8.69 -6.60
C TYR A 246 7.53 -10.18 -6.34
N MET A 247 8.63 -10.92 -6.43
CA MET A 247 8.63 -12.37 -6.22
C MET A 247 9.67 -12.74 -5.15
N TYR A 248 9.32 -13.58 -4.17
CA TYR A 248 10.21 -14.10 -3.10
C TYR A 248 10.72 -13.07 -2.08
N SER A 249 11.04 -11.85 -2.51
CA SER A 249 11.46 -10.70 -1.73
C SER A 249 11.33 -9.41 -2.57
N PHE A 250 11.50 -8.24 -1.95
CA PHE A 250 11.55 -6.97 -2.67
C PHE A 250 12.85 -6.76 -3.48
N GLU A 251 13.77 -7.73 -3.43
CA GLU A 251 14.95 -7.78 -4.30
C GLU A 251 14.59 -8.13 -5.75
N PHE A 252 13.47 -8.82 -6.00
CA PHE A 252 13.13 -9.33 -7.33
C PHE A 252 11.86 -8.65 -7.90
N PRO A 253 11.98 -7.42 -8.44
CA PRO A 253 10.89 -6.77 -9.15
C PRO A 253 10.59 -7.49 -10.47
N VAL A 254 9.33 -7.84 -10.69
CA VAL A 254 8.87 -8.51 -11.91
C VAL A 254 8.36 -7.48 -12.92
N ASP A 255 7.23 -6.84 -12.62
CA ASP A 255 6.58 -5.86 -13.48
C ASP A 255 5.43 -5.12 -12.73
N TYR A 256 4.48 -4.58 -13.49
CA TYR A 256 3.26 -3.92 -13.01
C TYR A 256 1.99 -4.71 -13.38
N SER A 257 2.11 -6.03 -13.63
CA SER A 257 1.00 -6.87 -14.09
C SER A 257 0.03 -7.28 -12.98
N SER A 258 0.30 -6.89 -11.73
CA SER A 258 -0.61 -7.16 -10.61
C SER A 258 -1.70 -6.09 -10.55
N TRP A 259 -2.89 -6.42 -11.04
CA TRP A 259 -4.03 -5.48 -11.13
C TRP A 259 -5.32 -5.99 -10.47
N ARG A 260 -5.33 -7.22 -9.95
CA ARG A 260 -6.56 -7.88 -9.49
C ARG A 260 -7.14 -7.24 -8.23
N ALA A 261 -6.29 -6.66 -7.39
CA ALA A 261 -6.71 -5.87 -6.23
C ALA A 261 -7.61 -4.71 -6.67
N THR A 262 -8.70 -4.51 -5.94
CA THR A 262 -9.69 -3.47 -6.26
C THR A 262 -10.08 -2.66 -5.03
N ILE A 263 -10.48 -1.43 -5.28
CA ILE A 263 -11.20 -0.61 -4.31
C ILE A 263 -12.59 -0.34 -4.86
N HIS A 264 -13.59 -0.60 -4.01
CA HIS A 264 -14.99 -0.36 -4.31
C HIS A 264 -15.52 0.77 -3.44
N ILE A 265 -16.33 1.65 -4.03
CA ILE A 265 -17.33 2.39 -3.26
C ILE A 265 -18.44 1.39 -2.95
N TYR A 266 -18.55 1.01 -1.68
CA TYR A 266 -19.42 -0.06 -1.25
C TYR A 266 -20.89 0.29 -1.51
N SER A 267 -21.62 -0.69 -2.04
CA SER A 267 -23.06 -0.66 -2.22
C SER A 267 -23.64 -2.00 -1.78
N GLN A 268 -24.96 -2.07 -1.64
CA GLN A 268 -25.65 -3.33 -1.32
C GLN A 268 -25.43 -4.45 -2.37
N TRP A 269 -25.02 -4.07 -3.58
CA TRP A 269 -24.74 -4.98 -4.70
C TRP A 269 -23.27 -5.41 -4.79
N THR A 270 -22.38 -4.76 -4.03
CA THR A 270 -20.94 -5.07 -4.03
C THR A 270 -20.72 -6.52 -3.58
N GLN A 271 -19.98 -7.27 -4.38
CA GLN A 271 -19.57 -8.64 -4.09
C GLN A 271 -18.05 -8.70 -3.97
N TYR A 272 -17.55 -9.45 -3.00
CA TYR A 272 -16.13 -9.72 -2.82
C TYR A 272 -15.63 -10.60 -3.97
N ARG A 273 -14.97 -10.00 -4.97
CA ARG A 273 -14.48 -10.67 -6.18
C ARG A 273 -13.07 -10.20 -6.51
N HIS A 274 -12.19 -11.15 -6.83
CA HIS A 274 -10.77 -10.90 -7.15
C HIS A 274 -10.43 -11.26 -8.59
N SER A 275 -11.17 -10.65 -9.51
CA SER A 275 -11.04 -10.82 -10.96
C SER A 275 -11.32 -9.47 -11.64
N ARG A 276 -11.16 -9.39 -12.97
CA ARG A 276 -11.48 -8.15 -13.71
C ARG A 276 -12.95 -7.79 -13.55
N GLN A 277 -13.22 -6.60 -13.04
CA GLN A 277 -14.57 -6.07 -12.82
C GLN A 277 -14.83 -4.79 -13.62
N THR A 278 -13.77 -4.10 -14.04
CA THR A 278 -13.82 -2.86 -14.83
C THR A 278 -12.53 -2.73 -15.64
N ASP A 279 -12.50 -1.74 -16.55
CA ASP A 279 -11.33 -1.39 -17.36
C ASP A 279 -10.55 -0.21 -16.77
N LEU A 280 -11.01 0.32 -15.64
CA LEU A 280 -10.40 1.42 -14.93
C LEU A 280 -9.37 0.91 -13.93
N ILE A 281 -8.13 1.37 -14.08
CA ILE A 281 -7.01 1.04 -13.21
C ILE A 281 -6.36 2.32 -12.69
N LEU A 282 -5.98 2.32 -11.41
CA LEU A 282 -5.17 3.35 -10.80
C LEU A 282 -3.72 2.89 -10.77
N SER A 283 -2.87 3.63 -11.48
CA SER A 283 -1.43 3.35 -11.54
C SER A 283 -0.70 3.63 -10.23
N ASP A 284 0.42 2.94 -10.03
CA ASP A 284 1.33 3.07 -8.87
C ASP A 284 0.59 3.00 -7.52
N ALA A 285 -0.26 1.98 -7.39
CA ALA A 285 -1.21 1.88 -6.30
C ALA A 285 -0.71 1.09 -5.08
N GLY A 286 0.50 0.53 -5.13
CA GLY A 286 1.09 -0.25 -4.03
C GLY A 286 1.98 -1.39 -4.52
N TRP A 287 1.98 -2.49 -3.78
CA TRP A 287 2.93 -3.58 -3.93
C TRP A 287 2.25 -4.94 -3.90
N HIS A 288 2.73 -5.89 -4.69
CA HIS A 288 2.32 -7.29 -4.63
C HIS A 288 3.55 -8.17 -4.46
N CYS A 289 3.72 -8.83 -3.31
CA CYS A 289 4.90 -9.66 -3.02
C CYS A 289 4.54 -11.15 -3.00
N SER A 290 4.56 -11.77 -4.18
CA SER A 290 4.24 -13.19 -4.34
C SER A 290 5.32 -14.09 -3.73
N PHE A 291 4.93 -15.14 -3.02
CA PHE A 291 5.83 -16.11 -2.36
C PHE A 291 6.88 -15.47 -1.42
N CYS A 292 6.56 -14.34 -0.80
CA CYS A 292 7.47 -13.62 0.10
C CYS A 292 7.42 -14.15 1.54
N PHE A 293 8.01 -15.34 1.75
CA PHE A 293 7.99 -16.05 3.04
C PHE A 293 9.35 -16.12 3.74
N ARG A 294 9.29 -16.32 5.07
CA ARG A 294 10.47 -16.43 5.94
C ARG A 294 11.04 -17.85 5.96
N TYR A 295 10.19 -18.86 5.88
CA TYR A 295 10.57 -20.27 6.01
C TYR A 295 10.23 -21.08 4.76
N LEU A 296 11.08 -22.05 4.41
CA LEU A 296 10.87 -22.90 3.24
C LEU A 296 9.58 -23.73 3.33
N LYS A 297 9.18 -24.13 4.55
CA LYS A 297 7.88 -24.81 4.77
C LYS A 297 6.68 -24.00 4.30
N GLU A 298 6.75 -22.66 4.36
CA GLU A 298 5.65 -21.78 3.94
C GLU A 298 5.52 -21.73 2.41
N PHE A 299 6.64 -21.83 1.68
CA PHE A 299 6.63 -21.98 0.23
C PHE A 299 5.93 -23.28 -0.17
N VAL A 300 6.35 -24.41 0.42
CA VAL A 300 5.73 -25.72 0.17
C VAL A 300 4.25 -25.72 0.54
N PHE A 301 3.90 -25.10 1.66
CA PHE A 301 2.51 -24.95 2.06
C PHE A 301 1.71 -24.17 1.00
N LYS A 302 2.13 -22.97 0.60
CA LYS A 302 1.41 -22.19 -0.42
C LYS A 302 1.31 -22.95 -1.74
N MET A 303 2.40 -23.56 -2.21
CA MET A 303 2.44 -24.36 -3.45
C MET A 303 1.43 -25.51 -3.46
N THR A 304 1.07 -26.07 -2.31
CA THR A 304 0.14 -27.20 -2.19
C THR A 304 -1.28 -26.80 -1.73
N ALA A 305 -1.44 -25.58 -1.21
CA ALA A 305 -2.66 -25.12 -0.55
C ALA A 305 -3.57 -24.24 -1.44
N TYR A 306 -2.99 -23.40 -2.29
CA TYR A 306 -3.75 -22.41 -3.05
C TYR A 306 -4.39 -22.98 -4.33
N SER A 307 -5.24 -22.18 -4.99
CA SER A 307 -6.07 -22.65 -6.10
C SER A 307 -5.30 -23.18 -7.32
N HIS A 308 -4.02 -22.83 -7.45
CA HIS A 308 -3.13 -23.33 -8.50
C HIS A 308 -2.15 -24.40 -8.02
N ALA A 309 -2.54 -25.23 -7.05
CA ALA A 309 -1.73 -26.35 -6.59
C ALA A 309 -1.43 -27.38 -7.70
N ASP A 310 -2.21 -27.38 -8.78
CA ASP A 310 -2.00 -28.16 -10.01
C ASP A 310 -0.66 -27.85 -10.71
N ARG A 311 -0.07 -26.68 -10.44
CA ARG A 311 1.27 -26.31 -10.95
C ARG A 311 2.38 -27.17 -10.37
N VAL A 312 2.16 -27.84 -9.24
CA VAL A 312 3.12 -28.82 -8.67
C VAL A 312 3.01 -30.15 -9.40
N ARG A 313 3.75 -30.28 -10.52
CA ARG A 313 3.71 -31.48 -11.38
C ARG A 313 4.54 -32.66 -10.84
N HIS A 314 5.58 -32.37 -10.06
CA HIS A 314 6.48 -33.37 -9.51
C HIS A 314 6.76 -33.11 -8.03
N LYS A 315 6.88 -34.16 -7.22
CA LYS A 315 7.23 -34.05 -5.79
C LYS A 315 8.56 -33.33 -5.55
N ASP A 316 9.45 -33.40 -6.53
CA ASP A 316 10.75 -32.73 -6.49
C ASP A 316 10.65 -31.20 -6.43
N PHE A 317 9.53 -30.61 -6.87
CA PHE A 317 9.29 -29.17 -6.75
C PHE A 317 9.17 -28.73 -5.29
N LEU A 318 8.81 -29.64 -4.40
CA LEU A 318 8.63 -29.38 -2.97
C LEU A 318 9.92 -29.58 -2.16
N LYS A 319 11.03 -29.98 -2.79
CA LYS A 319 12.32 -30.15 -2.10
C LYS A 319 12.86 -28.79 -1.66
N TYR A 320 13.11 -28.63 -0.36
CA TYR A 320 13.64 -27.40 0.22
C TYR A 320 14.94 -26.92 -0.43
N SER A 321 15.86 -27.84 -0.77
CA SER A 321 17.11 -27.49 -1.45
C SER A 321 16.88 -26.91 -2.85
N ARG A 322 15.90 -27.44 -3.61
CA ARG A 322 15.51 -26.90 -4.91
C ARG A 322 14.89 -25.52 -4.75
N ILE A 323 13.90 -25.39 -3.87
CA ILE A 323 13.22 -24.10 -3.60
C ILE A 323 14.23 -23.04 -3.20
N GLN A 324 15.12 -23.34 -2.25
CA GLN A 324 16.16 -22.41 -1.78
C GLN A 324 17.06 -21.92 -2.92
N ASN A 325 17.46 -22.81 -3.82
CA ASN A 325 18.30 -22.44 -4.96
C ASN A 325 17.56 -21.53 -5.94
N LEU A 326 16.30 -21.84 -6.27
CA LEU A 326 15.50 -21.07 -7.22
C LEU A 326 15.16 -19.67 -6.69
N ILE A 327 14.71 -19.56 -5.44
CA ILE A 327 14.34 -18.26 -4.86
C ILE A 327 15.54 -17.32 -4.73
N CYS A 328 16.75 -17.86 -4.49
CA CYS A 328 17.96 -17.04 -4.46
C CYS A 328 18.41 -16.62 -5.86
N ARG A 329 18.11 -17.40 -6.90
CA ARG A 329 18.43 -17.05 -8.29
C ARG A 329 17.40 -16.12 -8.92
N GLY A 330 16.18 -16.09 -8.38
CA GLY A 330 15.03 -15.42 -9.02
C GLY A 330 14.41 -16.26 -10.13
N ASP A 331 14.61 -17.57 -10.13
CA ASP A 331 14.06 -18.50 -11.11
C ASP A 331 12.61 -18.88 -10.77
N ASP A 332 11.85 -19.40 -11.73
CA ASP A 332 10.45 -19.84 -11.52
C ASP A 332 10.36 -21.11 -10.67
N LEU A 333 9.47 -21.14 -9.68
CA LEU A 333 9.30 -22.29 -8.78
C LEU A 333 8.70 -23.52 -9.47
N PHE A 334 7.95 -23.32 -10.56
CA PHE A 334 7.14 -24.34 -11.23
C PHE A 334 7.71 -24.77 -12.59
N ASP A 335 8.91 -24.29 -12.95
CA ASP A 335 9.55 -24.46 -14.27
C ASP A 335 8.60 -24.09 -15.43
N MET A 336 7.76 -23.06 -15.23
CA MET A 336 6.81 -22.58 -16.23
C MET A 336 7.39 -21.41 -17.05
N LEU A 337 6.86 -21.26 -18.26
CA LEU A 337 7.08 -20.04 -19.05
C LEU A 337 6.21 -18.89 -18.50
N PRO A 338 6.68 -17.63 -18.59
CA PRO A 338 5.87 -16.47 -18.23
C PRO A 338 4.53 -16.43 -19.00
N GLU A 339 3.44 -16.10 -18.30
CA GLU A 339 2.11 -15.97 -18.90
C GLU A 339 1.97 -14.63 -19.64
N GLU A 340 2.52 -14.55 -20.86
CA GLU A 340 2.50 -13.32 -21.67
C GLU A 340 1.67 -13.45 -22.95
N TYR A 341 1.00 -12.36 -23.30
CA TYR A 341 0.17 -12.27 -24.50
C TYR A 341 0.97 -11.90 -25.77
N SER A 342 2.25 -11.53 -25.63
CA SER A 342 3.12 -11.19 -26.76
C SER A 342 4.46 -11.93 -26.69
N PHE A 343 4.99 -12.36 -27.84
CA PHE A 343 6.29 -13.02 -27.93
C PHE A 343 7.44 -12.14 -27.41
N LYS A 344 7.34 -10.82 -27.59
CA LYS A 344 8.35 -9.87 -27.13
C LYS A 344 8.39 -9.82 -25.61
N ASP A 345 7.23 -9.77 -24.96
CA ASP A 345 7.13 -9.72 -23.51
C ASP A 345 7.48 -11.08 -22.90
N LEU A 346 7.11 -12.18 -23.57
CA LEU A 346 7.54 -13.53 -23.21
C LEU A 346 9.06 -13.62 -23.15
N ILE A 347 9.76 -13.27 -24.24
CA ILE A 347 11.23 -13.31 -24.30
C ILE A 347 11.86 -12.38 -23.25
N LYS A 348 11.28 -11.20 -23.02
CA LYS A 348 11.77 -10.25 -22.01
C LYS A 348 11.71 -10.81 -20.59
N LYS A 349 10.70 -11.64 -20.31
CA LYS A 349 10.47 -12.26 -19.00
C LYS A 349 11.05 -13.68 -18.89
N MET A 350 11.68 -14.19 -19.93
CA MET A 350 12.38 -15.46 -19.88
C MET A 350 13.68 -15.34 -19.07
N GLY A 351 13.91 -16.30 -18.17
CA GLY A 351 15.10 -16.36 -17.33
C GLY A 351 14.85 -15.82 -15.91
N PRO A 352 15.91 -15.69 -15.10
CA PRO A 352 15.81 -15.22 -13.73
C PRO A 352 15.34 -13.77 -13.67
N ILE A 353 14.52 -13.46 -12.66
CA ILE A 353 14.09 -12.10 -12.36
C ILE A 353 15.32 -11.26 -11.98
N PRO A 354 15.52 -10.08 -12.59
CA PRO A 354 16.66 -9.23 -12.28
C PRO A 354 16.58 -8.75 -10.83
N ARG A 355 17.73 -8.72 -10.16
CA ARG A 355 17.84 -8.21 -8.79
C ARG A 355 17.85 -6.68 -8.78
N SER A 356 17.23 -6.10 -7.77
CA SER A 356 17.24 -4.68 -7.46
C SER A 356 17.66 -4.46 -6.02
N ALA A 357 18.61 -3.55 -5.82
CA ALA A 357 19.03 -3.09 -4.49
C ALA A 357 18.29 -1.81 -4.04
N SER A 358 17.28 -1.38 -4.79
CA SER A 358 16.55 -0.14 -4.51
C SER A 358 15.66 -0.29 -3.28
N ALA A 359 15.90 0.54 -2.27
CA ALA A 359 14.97 0.77 -1.15
C ALA A 359 13.87 1.79 -1.51
N VAL A 360 13.92 2.39 -2.70
CA VAL A 360 12.91 3.35 -3.16
C VAL A 360 11.68 2.59 -3.61
N HIS A 361 10.50 3.09 -3.23
CA HIS A 361 9.19 2.52 -3.57
C HIS A 361 8.97 1.09 -3.08
N ILE A 362 9.40 0.78 -1.86
CA ILE A 362 8.95 -0.41 -1.11
C ILE A 362 8.31 0.06 0.22
N PRO A 363 7.56 -0.80 0.94
CA PRO A 363 6.84 -0.39 2.15
C PRO A 363 7.75 0.32 3.17
N ALA A 364 7.30 1.44 3.74
CA ALA A 364 8.08 2.21 4.71
C ALA A 364 8.35 1.39 5.98
N TYR A 365 7.34 0.70 6.50
CA TYR A 365 7.46 -0.17 7.68
C TYR A 365 8.46 -1.31 7.46
N LEU A 366 8.57 -1.82 6.23
CA LEU A 366 9.58 -2.82 5.88
C LEU A 366 10.99 -2.25 6.04
N ILE A 367 11.25 -1.03 5.53
CA ILE A 367 12.54 -0.35 5.64
C ILE A 367 12.88 -0.02 7.09
N GLU A 368 11.93 0.55 7.82
CA GLU A 368 12.09 0.91 9.23
C GLU A 368 12.40 -0.31 10.12
N ASN A 369 11.97 -1.51 9.69
CA ASN A 369 12.16 -2.76 10.41
C ASN A 369 13.02 -3.75 9.62
N ALA A 370 14.00 -3.24 8.86
CA ALA A 370 14.84 -4.03 7.95
C ALA A 370 15.49 -5.25 8.60
N GLU A 371 15.93 -5.17 9.86
CA GLU A 371 16.54 -6.32 10.55
C GLU A 371 15.54 -7.47 10.77
N LYS A 372 14.30 -7.15 11.17
CA LYS A 372 13.25 -8.15 11.38
C LYS A 372 12.83 -8.82 10.08
N PHE A 373 12.78 -8.05 8.99
CA PHE A 373 12.33 -8.47 7.67
C PHE A 373 13.48 -8.61 6.68
N LYS A 374 14.71 -8.85 7.16
CA LYS A 374 15.91 -8.94 6.32
C LYS A 374 15.77 -9.94 5.18
N PHE A 375 15.01 -11.02 5.40
CA PHE A 375 14.70 -12.02 4.39
C PHE A 375 13.98 -11.43 3.16
N LEU A 376 13.20 -10.36 3.32
CA LEU A 376 12.51 -9.65 2.24
C LEU A 376 13.36 -8.60 1.52
N LEU A 377 14.60 -8.38 1.96
CA LEU A 377 15.50 -7.35 1.45
C LEU A 377 16.73 -7.96 0.74
N PRO A 378 17.47 -7.15 -0.06
CA PRO A 378 18.63 -7.62 -0.81
C PRO A 378 19.65 -8.40 0.05
N GLY A 379 20.07 -9.56 -0.45
CA GLY A 379 21.02 -10.43 0.25
C GLY A 379 20.39 -11.29 1.37
N GLY A 380 19.08 -11.17 1.58
CA GLY A 380 18.33 -11.95 2.57
C GLY A 380 17.90 -13.33 2.11
N CYS A 381 18.20 -13.77 0.88
CA CYS A 381 17.50 -14.89 0.19
C CYS A 381 17.59 -16.27 0.88
N VAL A 382 18.55 -16.50 1.78
CA VAL A 382 18.67 -17.77 2.52
C VAL A 382 17.57 -17.88 3.57
N ARG A 383 16.79 -18.96 3.51
CA ARG A 383 15.63 -19.23 4.37
C ARG A 383 15.89 -20.43 5.26
N SER A 384 15.39 -20.38 6.49
CA SER A 384 15.37 -21.55 7.36
C SER A 384 14.29 -22.53 6.88
N PRO A 385 14.48 -23.85 7.02
CA PRO A 385 13.42 -24.85 6.80
C PRO A 385 12.12 -24.55 7.57
N GLY A 386 12.27 -23.96 8.76
CA GLY A 386 11.18 -23.51 9.63
C GLY A 386 10.74 -24.51 10.68
#